data_AF-A0A4Z0F6U1-F1
#
_entry.id   AF-A0A4Z0F6U1-F1
#
_cell.length_a   1.000
_cell.length_b   1.000
_cell.length_c   1.000
_cell.angle_alpha   90.00
_cell.angle_beta   90.00
_cell.angle_gamma   90.00
#
_symmetry.space_group_name_H-M   'P 1'
#
loop_
_entity.id
_entity.type
_entity.pdbx_description
1 polymer ?
#
loop_
_entity_poly.entity_id
_entity_poly.type
_entity_poly.pdbx_seq_one_letter_code
_entity_poly.pdbx_strand_id
1 'polypeptide(L)'
;MSDTTVISVNFGFRKNKDSNWKRPNVQLDVPAPSKDGIIAALNGDDPNVRDLVLDAVHGVVTSHLRSFVDNDLDFTQETCDALAEEGKLSLKHIANIPKADRNTMSKEELEAFASDYIETMPGITGKDVARVKAAAQLIVERFKRAAGDESVLAILQDQLVTFAENAPDDVVTRNEKALTWALNKVESLMQVQVSADAL
;
A
#
# COMPACT_ATOMS: atom_id res chain seq x y z
N MET A 1 14.46 14.60 25.90
CA MET A 1 13.30 14.24 25.05
C MET A 1 13.13 12.73 25.15
N SER A 2 11.92 12.19 24.96
CA SER A 2 11.67 10.75 25.12
C SER A 2 12.24 9.95 23.94
N ASP A 3 12.92 8.84 24.22
CA ASP A 3 13.44 7.91 23.20
C ASP A 3 12.31 7.14 22.48
N THR A 4 11.08 7.26 22.98
CA THR A 4 9.89 6.62 22.41
C THR A 4 8.77 7.63 22.13
N THR A 5 7.95 7.32 21.14
CA THR A 5 6.67 7.94 20.81
C THR A 5 5.58 6.87 20.84
N VAL A 6 4.34 7.25 21.16
CA VAL A 6 3.21 6.32 21.13
C VAL A 6 2.57 6.32 19.75
N ILE A 7 2.34 5.14 19.17
CA ILE A 7 1.57 4.95 17.94
C ILE A 7 0.36 4.06 18.23
N SER A 8 -0.81 4.43 17.72
CA SER A 8 -2.02 3.58 17.81
C SER A 8 -2.06 2.62 16.63
N VAL A 9 -2.15 1.32 16.90
CA VAL A 9 -2.25 0.26 15.88
C VAL A 9 -3.56 -0.49 16.06
N ASN A 10 -4.27 -0.73 14.96
CA ASN A 10 -5.51 -1.49 14.94
C ASN A 10 -5.32 -2.81 14.17
N PHE A 11 -5.65 -3.93 14.81
CA PHE A 11 -5.58 -5.26 14.23
C PHE A 11 -6.97 -5.78 13.93
N GLY A 12 -7.33 -5.78 12.65
CA GLY A 12 -8.52 -6.47 12.14
C GLY A 12 -8.24 -7.96 11.91
N PHE A 13 -9.03 -8.85 12.52
CA PHE A 13 -8.88 -10.30 12.30
C PHE A 13 -9.77 -10.77 11.15
N ARG A 14 -9.29 -11.74 10.37
CA ARG A 14 -10.13 -12.40 9.35
C ARG A 14 -11.13 -13.35 10.01
N LYS A 15 -12.31 -13.49 9.41
CA LYS A 15 -13.28 -14.53 9.76
C LYS A 15 -12.70 -15.90 9.39
N ASN A 16 -12.88 -16.89 10.24
CA ASN A 16 -12.39 -18.24 9.95
C ASN A 16 -13.19 -18.83 8.77
N LYS A 17 -12.51 -19.51 7.84
CA LYS A 17 -13.15 -20.14 6.67
C LYS A 17 -14.06 -21.30 7.07
N ASP A 18 -13.72 -22.00 8.16
CA ASP A 18 -14.40 -23.23 8.60
C ASP A 18 -15.42 -22.98 9.72
N SER A 19 -15.47 -21.77 10.27
CA SER A 19 -16.44 -21.40 11.31
C SER A 19 -16.94 -19.99 11.10
N ASN A 20 -18.24 -19.74 11.34
CA ASN A 20 -18.84 -18.42 11.18
C ASN A 20 -18.35 -17.37 12.23
N TRP A 21 -17.35 -17.71 13.04
CA TRP A 21 -16.80 -16.91 14.12
C TRP A 21 -15.66 -15.99 13.64
N LYS A 22 -15.68 -14.74 14.12
CA LYS A 22 -14.66 -13.73 13.90
C LYS A 22 -14.15 -13.23 15.25
N ARG A 23 -12.82 -13.12 15.39
CA ARG A 23 -12.19 -12.56 16.59
C ARG A 23 -12.45 -11.05 16.66
N PRO A 24 -12.75 -10.48 17.84
CA PRO A 24 -12.82 -9.03 18.01
C PRO A 24 -11.52 -8.36 17.59
N ASN A 25 -11.62 -7.19 16.97
CA ASN A 25 -10.45 -6.37 16.62
C ASN A 25 -9.72 -5.94 17.90
N VAL A 26 -8.40 -5.74 17.79
CA VAL A 26 -7.58 -5.27 18.90
C VAL A 26 -6.95 -3.95 18.51
N GLN A 27 -7.22 -2.91 19.29
CA GLN A 27 -6.54 -1.63 19.19
C GLN A 27 -5.58 -1.49 20.37
N LEU A 28 -4.35 -1.09 20.09
CA LEU A 28 -3.32 -0.90 21.12
C LEU A 28 -2.42 0.28 20.79
N ASP A 29 -2.13 1.04 21.83
CA ASP A 29 -1.09 2.07 21.84
C ASP A 29 0.27 1.42 22.11
N VAL A 30 1.14 1.43 21.10
CA VAL A 30 2.46 0.80 21.15
C VAL A 30 3.53 1.90 21.34
N PRO A 31 4.47 1.74 22.27
CA PRO A 31 5.67 2.57 22.29
C PRO A 31 6.57 2.20 21.11
N ALA A 32 6.78 3.12 20.19
CA ALA A 32 7.69 3.02 19.06
C ALA A 32 8.90 3.94 19.26
N PRO A 33 10.08 3.63 18.68
CA PRO A 33 11.23 4.52 18.73
C PRO A 33 10.92 5.91 18.17
N SER A 34 11.28 6.96 18.92
CA SER A 34 11.24 8.33 18.43
C SER A 34 12.43 8.59 17.49
N LYS A 35 12.46 9.76 16.83
CA LYS A 35 13.62 10.18 16.02
C LYS A 35 14.91 10.12 16.84
N ASP A 36 14.88 10.65 18.05
CA ASP A 36 16.04 10.70 18.94
C ASP A 36 16.41 9.29 19.41
N GLY A 37 15.42 8.42 19.68
CA GLY A 37 15.64 7.01 19.98
C GLY A 37 16.31 6.24 18.84
N ILE A 38 15.96 6.52 17.58
CA ILE A 38 16.62 5.91 16.41
C ILE A 38 18.06 6.39 16.29
N ILE A 39 18.31 7.69 16.50
CA ILE A 39 19.67 8.25 16.49
C ILE A 39 20.52 7.60 17.60
N ALA A 40 19.96 7.45 18.79
CA ALA A 40 20.62 6.79 19.91
C ALA A 40 20.91 5.30 19.60
N ALA A 41 19.95 4.59 19.01
CA ALA A 41 20.10 3.20 18.59
C ALA A 41 21.26 3.00 17.58
N LEU A 42 21.41 3.93 16.62
CA LEU A 42 22.49 3.88 15.64
C LEU A 42 23.87 4.21 16.22
N ASN A 43 23.92 5.12 17.20
CA ASN A 43 25.15 5.54 17.87
C ASN A 43 25.53 4.65 19.07
N GLY A 44 24.66 3.73 19.46
CA GLY A 44 24.87 2.84 20.59
C GLY A 44 25.90 1.75 20.33
N ASP A 45 26.37 1.14 21.42
CA ASP A 45 27.38 0.09 21.38
C ASP A 45 26.81 -1.31 21.09
N ASP A 46 25.47 -1.47 21.10
CA ASP A 46 24.82 -2.76 20.80
C ASP A 46 24.72 -2.98 19.28
N PRO A 47 25.51 -3.90 18.71
CA PRO A 47 25.49 -4.16 17.28
C PRO A 47 24.15 -4.71 16.81
N ASN A 48 23.43 -5.51 17.62
CA ASN A 48 22.19 -6.14 17.17
C ASN A 48 21.08 -5.12 16.95
N VAL A 49 21.00 -4.11 17.83
CA VAL A 49 20.01 -3.03 17.71
C VAL A 49 20.33 -2.18 16.49
N ARG A 50 21.60 -1.82 16.28
CA ARG A 50 22.03 -1.05 15.11
C ARG A 50 21.76 -1.81 13.81
N ASP A 51 22.12 -3.09 13.76
CA ASP A 51 21.96 -3.93 12.58
C ASP A 51 20.47 -4.12 12.24
N LEU A 52 19.60 -4.28 13.25
CA LEU A 52 18.15 -4.31 13.04
C LEU A 52 17.61 -3.02 12.40
N VAL A 53 18.09 -1.86 12.83
CA VAL A 53 17.71 -0.57 12.23
C VAL A 53 18.20 -0.48 10.79
N LEU A 54 19.43 -0.90 10.51
CA LEU A 54 19.99 -0.93 9.16
C LEU A 54 19.22 -1.89 8.25
N ASP A 55 18.91 -3.10 8.72
CA ASP A 55 18.13 -4.10 7.98
C ASP A 55 16.72 -3.58 7.64
N ALA A 56 16.07 -2.87 8.56
CA ALA A 56 14.79 -2.24 8.28
C ALA A 56 14.89 -1.20 7.14
N VAL A 57 15.98 -0.40 7.10
CA VAL A 57 16.22 0.57 6.03
C VAL A 57 16.59 -0.13 4.71
N HIS A 58 17.44 -1.16 4.75
CA HIS A 58 17.76 -1.99 3.58
C HIS A 58 16.51 -2.66 3.01
N GLY A 59 15.58 -3.08 3.87
CA GLY A 59 14.27 -3.61 3.48
C GLY A 59 13.48 -2.65 2.59
N VAL A 60 13.50 -1.35 2.90
CA VAL A 60 12.83 -0.32 2.07
C VAL A 60 13.45 -0.23 0.68
N VAL A 61 14.79 -0.18 0.60
CA VAL A 61 15.50 -0.07 -0.68
C VAL A 61 15.29 -1.33 -1.53
N THR A 62 15.43 -2.51 -0.93
CA THR A 62 15.26 -3.79 -1.63
C THR A 62 13.82 -4.03 -2.06
N SER A 63 12.84 -3.62 -1.26
CA SER A 63 11.42 -3.65 -1.65
C SER A 63 11.14 -2.73 -2.84
N HIS A 64 11.73 -1.54 -2.86
CA HIS A 64 11.62 -0.63 -4.00
C HIS A 64 12.25 -1.22 -5.26
N LEU A 65 13.46 -1.79 -5.17
CA LEU A 65 14.11 -2.48 -6.29
C LEU A 65 13.25 -3.63 -6.81
N ARG A 66 12.70 -4.47 -5.92
CA ARG A 66 11.81 -5.58 -6.31
C ARG A 66 10.61 -5.11 -7.12
N SER A 67 10.09 -3.91 -6.86
CA SER A 67 9.00 -3.37 -7.66
C SER A 67 9.37 -3.13 -9.13
N PHE A 68 10.64 -2.86 -9.46
CA PHE A 68 11.07 -2.78 -10.86
C PHE A 68 11.13 -4.17 -11.49
N VAL A 69 11.71 -5.14 -10.77
CA VAL A 69 11.82 -6.55 -11.22
C VAL A 69 10.43 -7.14 -11.48
N ASP A 70 9.47 -6.91 -10.59
CA ASP A 70 8.11 -7.45 -10.73
C ASP A 70 7.31 -6.79 -11.87
N ASN A 71 7.72 -5.60 -12.31
CA ASN A 71 7.04 -4.83 -13.34
C ASN A 71 7.69 -4.95 -14.73
N ASP A 72 8.91 -5.47 -14.81
CA ASP A 72 9.67 -5.64 -16.04
C ASP A 72 10.13 -7.11 -16.17
N LEU A 73 9.51 -7.85 -17.09
CA LEU A 73 9.85 -9.26 -17.32
C LEU A 73 11.24 -9.45 -17.94
N ASP A 74 11.77 -8.41 -18.55
CA ASP A 74 13.08 -8.40 -19.20
C ASP A 74 14.15 -7.74 -18.32
N PHE A 75 13.88 -7.57 -17.01
CA PHE A 75 14.79 -6.92 -16.08
C PHE A 75 16.18 -7.57 -16.08
N THR A 76 17.21 -6.77 -16.34
CA THR A 76 18.61 -7.22 -16.45
C THR A 76 19.52 -6.60 -15.38
N GLN A 77 20.74 -7.12 -15.26
CA GLN A 77 21.79 -6.50 -14.45
C GLN A 77 22.08 -5.07 -14.91
N GLU A 78 22.15 -4.82 -16.22
CA GLU A 78 22.37 -3.47 -16.78
C GLU A 78 21.27 -2.49 -16.35
N THR A 79 20.02 -2.95 -16.30
CA THR A 79 18.89 -2.14 -15.80
C THR A 79 19.06 -1.80 -14.32
N CYS A 80 19.49 -2.77 -13.51
CA CYS A 80 19.78 -2.56 -12.09
C CYS A 80 20.92 -1.55 -11.87
N ASP A 81 22.01 -1.68 -12.63
CA ASP A 81 23.17 -0.80 -12.53
C ASP A 81 22.80 0.64 -12.92
N ALA A 82 22.02 0.82 -14.00
CA ALA A 82 21.50 2.12 -14.41
C ALA A 82 20.62 2.77 -13.31
N LEU A 83 19.72 2.00 -12.67
CA LEU A 83 18.92 2.50 -11.56
C LEU A 83 19.78 2.96 -10.36
N ALA A 84 20.89 2.26 -10.10
CA ALA A 84 21.83 2.62 -9.06
C ALA A 84 22.61 3.89 -9.40
N GLU A 85 23.13 4.00 -10.62
CA GLU A 85 23.89 5.16 -11.12
C GLU A 85 23.03 6.43 -11.19
N GLU A 86 21.78 6.32 -11.62
CA GLU A 86 20.81 7.41 -11.64
C GLU A 86 20.33 7.83 -10.22
N GLY A 87 20.74 7.09 -9.19
CA GLY A 87 20.38 7.35 -7.80
C GLY A 87 18.91 7.03 -7.46
N LYS A 88 18.21 6.28 -8.32
CA LYS A 88 16.81 5.86 -8.10
C LYS A 88 16.65 4.91 -6.92
N LEU A 89 17.71 4.18 -6.57
CA LEU A 89 17.73 3.31 -5.39
C LEU A 89 18.10 4.03 -4.09
N SER A 90 18.42 5.33 -4.13
CA SER A 90 18.80 6.06 -2.93
C SER A 90 17.62 6.29 -1.99
N LEU A 91 17.87 6.25 -0.67
CA LEU A 91 16.84 6.54 0.33
C LEU A 91 16.24 7.94 0.13
N LYS A 92 17.04 8.91 -0.32
CA LYS A 92 16.56 10.27 -0.64
C LYS A 92 15.57 10.25 -1.81
N HIS A 93 15.87 9.52 -2.88
CA HIS A 93 14.93 9.40 -4.01
C HIS A 93 13.63 8.76 -3.54
N ILE A 94 13.72 7.59 -2.89
CA ILE A 94 12.55 6.86 -2.36
C ILE A 94 11.74 7.77 -1.42
N ALA A 95 12.41 8.54 -0.57
CA ALA A 95 11.79 9.47 0.37
C ALA A 95 11.07 10.67 -0.29
N ASN A 96 11.24 10.90 -1.60
CA ASN A 96 10.54 11.92 -2.37
C ASN A 96 9.53 11.35 -3.38
N ILE A 97 9.50 10.03 -3.58
CA ILE A 97 8.42 9.37 -4.34
C ILE A 97 7.08 9.66 -3.63
N PRO A 98 6.00 10.01 -4.35
CA PRO A 98 4.68 10.18 -3.76
C PRO A 98 4.33 9.01 -2.83
N LYS A 99 3.73 9.31 -1.67
CA LYS A 99 3.48 8.32 -0.62
C LYS A 99 2.67 7.11 -1.14
N ALA A 100 1.78 7.34 -2.11
CA ALA A 100 1.00 6.35 -2.84
C ALA A 100 1.87 5.32 -3.59
N ASP A 101 2.95 5.79 -4.22
CA ASP A 101 3.85 5.00 -5.05
C ASP A 101 4.99 4.37 -4.24
N ARG A 102 5.27 4.91 -3.05
CA ARG A 102 6.24 4.35 -2.11
C ARG A 102 5.69 3.15 -1.36
N ASN A 103 4.39 3.12 -1.09
CA ASN A 103 3.77 2.09 -0.27
C ASN A 103 3.36 0.91 -1.15
N THR A 104 4.27 -0.05 -1.35
CA THR A 104 4.01 -1.22 -2.20
C THR A 104 3.15 -2.23 -1.45
N MET A 105 1.85 -2.29 -1.77
CA MET A 105 0.99 -3.41 -1.39
C MET A 105 1.50 -4.69 -2.06
N SER A 106 1.56 -5.81 -1.34
CA SER A 106 1.80 -7.12 -1.97
C SER A 106 0.60 -7.55 -2.81
N LYS A 107 0.81 -8.48 -3.75
CA LYS A 107 -0.29 -8.98 -4.58
C LYS A 107 -1.32 -9.72 -3.74
N GLU A 108 -0.86 -10.47 -2.74
CA GLU A 108 -1.69 -11.24 -1.81
C GLU A 108 -2.57 -10.33 -0.95
N GLU A 109 -2.06 -9.18 -0.52
CA GLU A 109 -2.86 -8.18 0.20
C GLU A 109 -3.92 -7.54 -0.70
N LEU A 110 -3.60 -7.26 -1.97
CA LEU A 110 -4.56 -6.73 -2.94
C LEU A 110 -5.62 -7.76 -3.33
N GLU A 111 -5.25 -9.03 -3.48
CA GLU A 111 -6.18 -10.13 -3.74
C GLU A 111 -7.13 -10.36 -2.55
N ALA A 112 -6.62 -10.24 -1.31
CA ALA A 112 -7.45 -10.30 -0.12
C ALA A 112 -8.50 -9.15 -0.10
N PHE A 113 -8.06 -7.92 -0.40
CA PHE A 113 -8.98 -6.78 -0.53
C PHE A 113 -9.99 -6.99 -1.66
N ALA A 114 -9.54 -7.45 -2.84
CA ALA A 114 -10.39 -7.72 -3.98
C ALA A 114 -11.49 -8.74 -3.65
N SER A 115 -11.18 -9.78 -2.88
CA SER A 115 -12.18 -10.75 -2.41
C SER A 115 -13.28 -10.09 -1.58
N ASP A 116 -12.91 -9.26 -0.61
CA ASP A 116 -13.87 -8.55 0.25
C ASP A 116 -14.69 -7.53 -0.53
N TYR A 117 -14.05 -6.83 -1.47
CA TYR A 117 -14.68 -5.88 -2.37
C TYR A 117 -15.73 -6.57 -3.25
N ILE A 118 -15.42 -7.74 -3.83
CA ILE A 118 -16.34 -8.53 -4.66
C ILE A 118 -17.53 -9.06 -3.86
N GLU A 119 -17.31 -9.48 -2.62
CA GLU A 119 -18.39 -9.97 -1.74
C GLU A 119 -19.34 -8.85 -1.32
N THR A 120 -18.81 -7.65 -1.08
CA THR A 120 -19.56 -6.55 -0.43
C THR A 120 -20.25 -5.63 -1.45
N MET A 121 -19.54 -5.23 -2.50
CA MET A 121 -19.99 -4.16 -3.41
C MET A 121 -21.27 -4.44 -4.21
N PRO A 122 -21.59 -5.69 -4.63
CA PRO A 122 -22.86 -5.94 -5.33
C PRO A 122 -24.07 -5.60 -4.45
N GLY A 123 -24.00 -5.87 -3.14
CA GLY A 123 -25.05 -5.56 -2.18
C GLY A 123 -25.21 -4.06 -1.91
N ILE A 124 -24.11 -3.31 -1.95
CA ILE A 124 -24.12 -1.84 -1.73
C ILE A 124 -24.59 -1.10 -2.98
N THR A 125 -24.07 -1.48 -4.15
CA THR A 125 -24.20 -0.69 -5.38
C THR A 125 -25.28 -1.18 -6.32
N GLY A 126 -25.81 -2.40 -6.12
CA GLY A 126 -26.71 -3.07 -7.06
C GLY A 126 -26.06 -3.38 -8.42
N LYS A 127 -24.74 -3.18 -8.56
CA LYS A 127 -24.00 -3.49 -9.80
C LYS A 127 -23.83 -4.99 -9.96
N ASP A 128 -23.80 -5.43 -11.21
CA ASP A 128 -23.54 -6.82 -11.56
C ASP A 128 -22.17 -7.31 -11.04
N VAL A 129 -22.13 -8.55 -10.57
CA VAL A 129 -20.92 -9.16 -9.98
C VAL A 129 -19.76 -9.17 -10.97
N ALA A 130 -20.00 -9.34 -12.28
CA ALA A 130 -18.93 -9.30 -13.27
C ALA A 130 -18.30 -7.91 -13.39
N ARG A 131 -19.10 -6.84 -13.27
CA ARG A 131 -18.59 -5.46 -13.27
C ARG A 131 -17.76 -5.17 -12.01
N VAL A 132 -18.21 -5.65 -10.86
CA VAL A 132 -17.45 -5.52 -9.59
C VAL A 132 -16.13 -6.29 -9.67
N LYS A 133 -16.14 -7.51 -10.24
CA LYS A 133 -14.91 -8.30 -10.47
C LYS A 133 -13.93 -7.59 -11.40
N ALA A 134 -14.40 -6.94 -12.46
CA ALA A 134 -13.54 -6.18 -13.36
C ALA A 134 -12.85 -5.01 -12.63
N ALA A 135 -13.59 -4.26 -11.80
CA ALA A 135 -13.02 -3.20 -10.97
C ALA A 135 -12.00 -3.74 -9.95
N ALA A 136 -12.32 -4.85 -9.28
CA ALA A 136 -11.42 -5.52 -8.35
C ALA A 136 -10.11 -5.97 -9.03
N GLN A 137 -10.21 -6.48 -10.26
CA GLN A 137 -9.04 -6.88 -11.04
C GLN A 137 -8.14 -5.69 -11.38
N LEU A 138 -8.72 -4.52 -11.70
CA LEU A 138 -7.92 -3.31 -11.92
C LEU A 138 -7.14 -2.90 -10.67
N ILE A 139 -7.71 -3.06 -9.48
CA ILE A 139 -7.01 -2.79 -8.21
C ILE A 139 -5.85 -3.77 -8.00
N VAL A 140 -6.06 -5.08 -8.22
CA VAL A 140 -5.02 -6.12 -8.10
C VAL A 140 -3.88 -5.89 -9.09
N GLU A 141 -4.21 -5.47 -10.31
CA GLU A 141 -3.23 -5.12 -11.35
C GLU A 141 -2.65 -3.72 -11.19
N ARG A 142 -2.89 -3.05 -10.05
CA ARG A 142 -2.36 -1.72 -9.74
C ARG A 142 -2.69 -0.67 -10.79
N PHE A 143 -3.89 -0.76 -11.34
CA PHE A 143 -4.45 0.14 -12.32
C PHE A 143 -3.66 0.22 -13.65
N LYS A 144 -2.75 -0.73 -13.92
CA LYS A 144 -1.90 -0.74 -15.14
C LYS A 144 -2.70 -0.49 -16.42
N ARG A 145 -3.87 -1.11 -16.56
CA ARG A 145 -4.75 -0.97 -17.73
C ARG A 145 -5.58 0.31 -17.77
N ALA A 146 -5.72 1.01 -16.64
CA ALA A 146 -6.53 2.22 -16.49
C ALA A 146 -5.68 3.48 -16.27
N ALA A 147 -4.35 3.38 -16.26
CA ALA A 147 -3.40 4.42 -15.86
C ALA A 147 -3.38 5.70 -16.75
N GLY A 148 -4.25 5.79 -17.75
CA GLY A 148 -4.45 6.98 -18.59
C GLY A 148 -5.90 7.22 -19.01
N ASP A 149 -6.85 6.54 -18.35
CA ASP A 149 -8.29 6.69 -18.61
C ASP A 149 -8.94 7.34 -17.40
N GLU A 150 -9.00 8.67 -17.40
CA GLU A 150 -9.58 9.47 -16.31
C GLU A 150 -11.03 9.07 -16.00
N SER A 151 -11.79 8.70 -17.03
CA SER A 151 -13.19 8.29 -16.85
C SER A 151 -13.30 7.01 -16.03
N VAL A 152 -12.43 6.03 -16.31
CA VAL A 152 -12.36 4.77 -15.56
C VAL A 152 -11.78 5.00 -14.16
N LEU A 153 -10.76 5.85 -14.03
CA LEU A 153 -10.16 6.18 -12.73
C LEU A 153 -11.15 6.90 -11.80
N ALA A 154 -11.93 7.86 -12.31
CA ALA A 154 -12.98 8.54 -11.55
C ALA A 154 -14.07 7.58 -11.08
N ILE A 155 -14.50 6.65 -11.93
CA ILE A 155 -15.46 5.59 -11.54
C ILE A 155 -14.89 4.71 -10.44
N LEU A 156 -13.60 4.32 -10.54
CA LEU A 156 -12.95 3.51 -9.52
C LEU A 156 -12.78 4.27 -8.21
N GLN A 157 -12.47 5.57 -8.25
CA GLN A 157 -12.39 6.41 -7.07
C GLN A 157 -13.74 6.46 -6.34
N ASP A 158 -14.83 6.74 -7.06
CA ASP A 158 -16.19 6.77 -6.52
C ASP A 158 -16.58 5.42 -5.89
N GLN A 159 -16.21 4.32 -6.54
CA GLN A 159 -16.45 2.98 -5.99
C GLN A 159 -15.64 2.68 -4.71
N LEU A 160 -14.38 3.11 -4.64
CA LEU A 160 -13.54 2.95 -3.45
C LEU A 160 -14.07 3.79 -2.29
N VAL A 161 -14.51 5.03 -2.55
CA VAL A 161 -15.17 5.88 -1.56
C VAL A 161 -16.49 5.25 -1.10
N THR A 162 -17.31 4.76 -2.03
CA THR A 162 -18.56 4.07 -1.72
C THR A 162 -18.31 2.85 -0.81
N PHE A 163 -17.27 2.06 -1.10
CA PHE A 163 -16.87 0.95 -0.23
C PHE A 163 -16.46 1.43 1.16
N ALA A 164 -15.66 2.50 1.24
CA ALA A 164 -15.20 3.08 2.51
C ALA A 164 -16.37 3.53 3.41
N GLU A 165 -17.41 4.11 2.81
CA GLU A 165 -18.53 4.72 3.53
C GLU A 165 -19.65 3.73 3.87
N ASN A 166 -19.84 2.68 3.07
CA ASN A 166 -21.05 1.84 3.15
C ASN A 166 -20.75 0.37 3.46
N ALA A 167 -19.49 -0.08 3.38
CA ALA A 167 -19.16 -1.43 3.80
C ALA A 167 -19.23 -1.55 5.33
N PRO A 168 -19.48 -2.75 5.87
CA PRO A 168 -19.42 -2.97 7.31
C PRO A 168 -18.09 -2.49 7.91
N ASP A 169 -18.13 -1.81 9.05
CA ASP A 169 -16.94 -1.21 9.70
C ASP A 169 -15.78 -2.21 9.85
N ASP A 170 -16.12 -3.47 10.10
CA ASP A 170 -15.16 -4.56 10.30
C ASP A 170 -14.48 -5.04 9.00
N VAL A 171 -15.12 -4.77 7.85
CA VAL A 171 -14.61 -4.98 6.50
C VAL A 171 -13.76 -3.78 6.08
N VAL A 172 -14.20 -2.55 6.37
CA VAL A 172 -13.43 -1.32 6.10
C VAL A 172 -12.11 -1.34 6.88
N THR A 173 -12.18 -1.58 8.19
CA THR A 173 -11.00 -1.61 9.08
C THR A 173 -9.95 -2.61 8.62
N ARG A 174 -10.34 -3.85 8.26
CA ARG A 174 -9.36 -4.87 7.84
C ARG A 174 -8.71 -4.56 6.48
N ASN A 175 -9.36 -3.73 5.67
CA ASN A 175 -8.89 -3.32 4.35
C ASN A 175 -8.33 -1.90 4.33
N GLU A 176 -8.23 -1.22 5.48
CA GLU A 176 -7.82 0.19 5.58
C GLU A 176 -6.51 0.48 4.84
N LYS A 177 -5.52 -0.41 4.98
CA LYS A 177 -4.23 -0.29 4.28
C LYS A 177 -4.39 -0.35 2.77
N ALA A 178 -5.15 -1.33 2.26
CA ALA A 178 -5.38 -1.53 0.83
C ALA A 178 -6.24 -0.42 0.23
N LEU A 179 -7.28 0.01 0.96
CA LEU A 179 -8.19 1.08 0.59
C LEU A 179 -7.47 2.42 0.52
N THR A 180 -6.69 2.75 1.55
CA THR A 180 -5.86 3.97 1.58
C THR A 180 -4.84 3.97 0.45
N TRP A 181 -4.19 2.82 0.20
CA TRP A 181 -3.27 2.69 -0.93
C TRP A 181 -3.98 2.91 -2.27
N ALA A 182 -5.12 2.25 -2.49
CA ALA A 182 -5.87 2.32 -3.74
C ALA A 182 -6.38 3.73 -4.02
N LEU A 183 -6.95 4.42 -3.03
CA LEU A 183 -7.43 5.80 -3.15
C LEU A 183 -6.28 6.75 -3.51
N ASN A 184 -5.17 6.69 -2.77
CA ASN A 184 -4.00 7.52 -3.04
C ASN A 184 -3.39 7.23 -4.44
N LYS A 185 -3.43 5.97 -4.88
CA LYS A 185 -2.90 5.57 -6.18
C LYS A 185 -3.78 6.05 -7.33
N VAL A 186 -5.10 5.99 -7.18
CA VAL A 186 -6.02 6.56 -8.18
C VAL A 186 -5.85 8.07 -8.27
N GLU A 187 -5.76 8.76 -7.13
CA GLU A 187 -5.50 10.21 -7.10
C GLU A 187 -4.19 10.58 -7.79
N SER A 188 -3.10 9.83 -7.54
CA SER A 188 -1.81 10.11 -8.18
C SER A 188 -1.86 9.91 -9.70
N LEU A 189 -2.54 8.86 -10.18
CA LEU A 189 -2.72 8.61 -11.62
C LEU A 189 -3.54 9.71 -12.30
N MET A 190 -4.58 10.21 -11.64
CA MET A 190 -5.39 11.32 -12.16
C MET A 190 -4.60 12.64 -12.19
N GLN A 191 -3.77 12.92 -11.18
CA GLN A 191 -2.92 14.12 -11.16
C GLN A 191 -1.83 14.11 -12.24
N VAL A 192 -1.23 12.95 -12.52
CA VAL A 192 -0.22 12.81 -13.59
C VAL A 192 -0.80 13.18 -14.95
N GLN A 193 -2.05 12.81 -15.23
CA GLN A 193 -2.71 13.12 -16.50
C GLN A 193 -2.96 14.61 -16.68
N VAL A 194 -3.46 15.31 -15.65
CA VAL A 194 -3.66 16.77 -15.70
C VAL A 194 -2.35 17.51 -16.01
N SER A 195 -1.22 17.03 -15.50
CA SER A 195 0.09 17.63 -15.78
C SER A 195 0.62 17.35 -17.19
N ALA A 196 0.21 16.23 -17.81
CA ALA A 196 0.60 15.87 -19.17
C ALA A 196 -0.25 16.59 -20.23
N ASP A 197 -1.53 16.82 -19.96
CA ASP A 197 -2.45 17.53 -20.87
C ASP A 197 -2.29 19.07 -20.81
N ALA A 198 -1.58 19.58 -19.79
CA ALA A 198 -1.28 21.00 -19.61
C ALA A 198 0.02 21.48 -20.29
N LEU A 199 0.69 20.60 -21.05
CA LEU A 199 1.92 20.86 -21.81
C LEU A 199 1.64 20.82 -23.33
#